data_AF-A0A0D8B5R9-F1
#
_entry.id   AF-A0A0D8B5R9-F1
#
_cell.length_a   1.000
_cell.length_b   1.000
_cell.length_c   1.000
_cell.angle_alpha   90.00
_cell.angle_beta   90.00
_cell.angle_gamma   90.00
#
_symmetry.space_group_name_H-M   'P 1'
#
loop_
_entity.id
_entity.type
_entity.pdbx_description
1 polymer ?
#
loop_
_entity_poly.entity_id
_entity_poly.type
_entity_poly.pdbx_seq_one_letter_code
_entity_poly.pdbx_strand_id
1 'polypeptide(L)'
;MQAAGLFAAGVDPVEVAGRLRVSTKSAYQWKRRWRAGGETALVSAGPSGVSCRLSDRQLDRLRVELARGPAAHGWPDQRWTLARVTTLIGRLFHVRYTLRGTSYLLHRMGYSPQVPARRATERDDQKVAAWRAETWAKVRG
;
A
#
# COMPACT_ATOMS: atom_id res chain seq x y z
N MET A 1 7.10 6.79 -25.84
CA MET A 1 7.33 5.45 -25.23
C MET A 1 8.15 4.57 -26.16
N GLN A 2 9.24 3.95 -25.69
CA GLN A 2 10.15 3.21 -26.57
C GLN A 2 9.51 1.98 -27.24
N ALA A 3 8.60 1.27 -26.56
CA ALA A 3 7.88 0.13 -27.15
C ALA A 3 6.90 0.54 -28.27
N ALA A 4 6.22 1.68 -28.14
CA ALA A 4 5.28 2.17 -29.14
C ALA A 4 5.98 2.48 -30.47
N GLY A 5 7.12 3.16 -30.40
CA GLY A 5 7.95 3.47 -31.56
C GLY A 5 8.50 2.21 -32.24
N LEU A 6 8.90 1.20 -31.46
CA LEU A 6 9.36 -0.09 -32.01
C LEU A 6 8.23 -0.84 -32.74
N PHE A 7 7.01 -0.84 -32.19
CA PHE A 7 5.87 -1.46 -32.87
C PHE A 7 5.44 -0.67 -34.12
N ALA A 8 5.49 0.66 -34.10
CA ALA A 8 5.23 1.50 -35.26
C ALA A 8 6.25 1.26 -36.39
N ALA A 9 7.50 0.98 -36.04
CA ALA A 9 8.56 0.58 -36.97
C ALA A 9 8.48 -0.89 -37.43
N GLY A 10 7.44 -1.64 -37.03
CA GLY A 10 7.23 -3.02 -37.46
C GLY A 10 8.06 -4.08 -36.72
N VAL A 11 8.76 -3.71 -35.64
CA VAL A 11 9.62 -4.64 -34.88
C VAL A 11 8.78 -5.74 -34.20
N ASP A 12 9.29 -6.97 -34.21
CA ASP A 12 8.62 -8.13 -33.62
C ASP A 12 8.63 -8.08 -32.08
N PRO A 13 7.54 -8.50 -31.37
CA PRO A 13 7.49 -8.55 -29.91
C PRO A 13 8.65 -9.29 -29.24
N VAL A 14 9.19 -10.34 -29.86
CA VAL A 14 10.31 -11.09 -29.28
C VAL A 14 11.56 -10.23 -29.26
N GLU A 15 11.80 -9.47 -30.33
CA GLU A 15 12.91 -8.54 -30.40
C GLU A 15 12.70 -7.33 -29.48
N VAL A 16 11.48 -6.81 -29.39
CA VAL A 16 11.12 -5.76 -28.41
C VAL A 16 11.37 -6.24 -26.98
N ALA A 17 11.04 -7.50 -26.66
CA ALA A 17 11.30 -8.09 -25.35
C ALA A 17 12.79 -8.14 -25.02
N GLY A 18 13.62 -8.54 -25.99
CA GLY A 18 15.08 -8.53 -25.85
C GLY A 18 15.64 -7.12 -25.64
N ARG A 19 15.25 -6.17 -26.50
CA ARG A 19 15.73 -4.77 -26.44
C ARG A 19 15.33 -4.06 -25.15
N LEU A 20 14.12 -4.32 -24.64
CA LEU A 20 13.58 -3.66 -23.45
C LEU A 20 13.72 -4.51 -22.17
N ARG A 21 14.38 -5.68 -22.23
CA ARG A 21 14.58 -6.62 -21.11
C ARG A 21 13.28 -6.97 -20.36
N VAL A 22 12.19 -7.13 -21.09
CA VAL A 22 10.89 -7.57 -20.55
C VAL A 22 10.59 -9.00 -20.99
N SER A 23 9.61 -9.65 -20.36
CA SER A 23 9.16 -10.95 -20.84
C SER A 23 8.51 -10.84 -22.22
N THR A 24 8.67 -11.88 -23.05
CA THR A 24 7.97 -11.99 -24.34
C THR A 24 6.46 -11.86 -24.17
N LYS A 25 5.89 -12.47 -23.13
CA LYS A 25 4.46 -12.33 -22.75
C LYS A 25 4.04 -10.86 -22.58
N SER A 26 4.84 -10.06 -21.89
CA SER A 26 4.60 -8.63 -21.70
C SER A 26 4.65 -7.89 -23.03
N ALA A 27 5.64 -8.18 -23.88
CA ALA A 27 5.76 -7.56 -25.20
C ALA A 27 4.56 -7.88 -26.11
N TYR A 28 4.06 -9.12 -26.11
CA TYR A 28 2.84 -9.49 -26.83
C TYR A 28 1.59 -8.78 -26.29
N GLN A 29 1.47 -8.66 -24.96
CA GLN A 29 0.38 -7.91 -24.34
C GLN A 29 0.42 -6.43 -24.73
N TRP A 30 1.61 -5.83 -24.76
CA TRP A 30 1.82 -4.46 -25.19
C TRP A 30 1.47 -4.27 -26.67
N LYS A 31 1.92 -5.15 -27.57
CA LYS A 31 1.54 -5.08 -29.00
C LYS A 31 0.03 -5.15 -29.20
N ARG A 32 -0.67 -6.00 -28.44
CA ARG A 32 -2.14 -6.07 -28.49
C ARG A 32 -2.81 -4.78 -28.02
N ARG A 33 -2.35 -4.20 -26.91
CA ARG A 33 -2.87 -2.91 -26.41
C ARG A 33 -2.59 -1.76 -27.36
N TRP A 34 -1.38 -1.71 -27.90
CA TRP A 34 -0.97 -0.72 -28.89
C TRP A 34 -1.79 -0.80 -30.17
N ARG A 35 -2.11 -2.00 -30.68
CA ARG A 35 -3.02 -2.15 -31.83
C ARG A 35 -4.43 -1.64 -31.54
N ALA A 36 -4.90 -1.76 -30.30
CA ALA A 36 -6.25 -1.38 -29.90
C ALA A 36 -6.41 0.12 -29.60
N GLY A 37 -5.35 0.81 -29.16
CA GLY A 37 -5.46 2.21 -28.72
C GLY A 37 -4.19 3.04 -28.90
N GLY A 38 -3.30 2.64 -29.81
CA GLY A 38 -2.11 3.38 -30.17
C GLY A 38 -1.12 3.58 -29.02
N GLU A 39 -0.37 4.68 -29.09
CA GLU A 39 0.64 5.00 -28.09
C GLU A 39 0.02 5.24 -26.71
N THR A 40 -1.13 5.93 -26.62
CA THR A 40 -1.79 6.21 -25.33
C THR A 40 -2.19 4.95 -24.55
N ALA A 41 -2.50 3.85 -25.23
CA ALA A 41 -2.81 2.56 -24.60
C ALA A 41 -1.60 1.85 -23.95
N LEU A 42 -0.37 2.32 -24.22
CA LEU A 42 0.86 1.84 -23.58
C LEU A 42 1.27 2.69 -22.38
N VAL A 43 0.64 3.85 -22.17
CA VAL A 43 0.88 4.65 -20.97
C VAL A 43 0.53 3.79 -19.75
N SER A 44 1.46 3.71 -18.81
CA SER A 44 1.21 3.02 -17.54
C SER A 44 -0.03 3.64 -16.89
N ALA A 45 -1.03 2.82 -16.58
CA ALA A 45 -2.21 3.23 -15.82
C ALA A 45 -1.88 3.55 -14.33
N GLY A 46 -0.59 3.60 -13.98
CA GLY A 46 -0.10 3.67 -12.61
C GLY A 46 0.09 2.27 -12.01
N PRO A 47 0.53 2.19 -10.75
CA PRO A 47 0.73 0.93 -10.04
C PRO A 47 -0.56 0.11 -10.07
N SER A 48 -0.49 -1.11 -10.62
CA SER A 48 -1.60 -2.08 -10.61
C SER A 48 -1.78 -2.76 -9.24
N GLY A 49 -1.64 -1.98 -8.16
CA GLY A 49 -1.94 -2.45 -6.81
C GLY A 49 -3.45 -2.34 -6.57
N VAL A 50 -4.01 -3.32 -5.86
CA VAL A 50 -5.41 -3.30 -5.38
C VAL A 50 -5.73 -1.90 -4.88
N SER A 51 -6.72 -1.26 -5.50
CA SER A 51 -7.16 0.08 -5.12
C SER A 51 -7.37 0.11 -3.60
N CYS A 52 -6.77 1.11 -2.93
CA CYS A 52 -7.04 1.31 -1.51
C CYS A 52 -8.56 1.41 -1.33
N ARG A 53 -9.15 0.66 -0.41
CA ARG A 53 -10.61 0.74 -0.17
C ARG A 53 -11.01 2.09 0.42
N LEU A 54 -10.05 2.85 0.93
CA LEU A 54 -10.22 4.23 1.38
C LEU A 54 -9.65 5.19 0.34
N SER A 55 -10.42 6.24 0.02
CA SER A 55 -9.96 7.39 -0.77
C SER A 55 -8.98 8.26 0.02
N ASP A 56 -8.21 9.12 -0.67
CA ASP A 56 -7.23 10.00 -0.01
C ASP A 56 -7.88 10.89 1.07
N ARG A 57 -9.08 11.41 0.82
CA ARG A 57 -9.85 12.17 1.81
C ARG A 57 -10.20 11.36 3.05
N GLN A 58 -10.52 10.07 2.88
CA GLN A 58 -10.77 9.16 4.00
C GLN A 58 -9.48 8.82 4.74
N LEU A 59 -8.34 8.71 4.05
CA LEU A 59 -7.03 8.52 4.68
C LEU A 59 -6.65 9.73 5.53
N ASP A 60 -6.86 10.95 5.05
CA ASP A 60 -6.60 12.18 5.81
C ASP A 60 -7.50 12.29 7.03
N ARG A 61 -8.79 12.00 6.88
CA ARG A 61 -9.70 11.93 8.03
C ARG A 61 -9.23 10.87 9.04
N LEU A 62 -8.81 9.70 8.59
CA LEU A 62 -8.29 8.66 9.48
C LEU A 62 -7.05 9.13 10.24
N ARG A 63 -6.13 9.90 9.63
CA ARG A 63 -4.97 10.48 10.32
C ARG A 63 -5.40 11.41 11.46
N VAL A 64 -6.36 12.30 11.18
CA VAL A 64 -6.90 13.22 12.19
C VAL A 64 -7.54 12.45 13.35
N GLU A 65 -8.34 11.43 13.06
CA GLU A 65 -9.02 10.64 14.09
C GLU A 65 -8.05 9.78 14.91
N LEU A 66 -6.99 9.26 14.30
CA LEU A 66 -5.92 8.57 15.02
C LEU A 66 -5.14 9.53 15.93
N ALA A 67 -4.92 10.78 15.50
CA ALA A 67 -4.25 11.81 16.30
C ALA A 67 -5.06 12.26 17.53
N ARG A 68 -6.39 12.18 17.48
CA ARG A 68 -7.27 12.43 18.66
C ARG A 68 -7.12 11.36 19.75
N GLY A 69 -6.57 10.21 19.40
CA GLY A 69 -6.32 9.10 20.31
C GLY A 69 -7.55 8.21 20.53
N PRO A 70 -7.37 6.97 21.02
CA PRO A 70 -8.47 6.03 21.22
C PRO A 70 -9.53 6.48 22.23
N ALA A 71 -9.17 7.30 23.22
CA ALA A 71 -10.14 7.78 24.21
C ALA A 71 -11.26 8.62 23.58
N ALA A 72 -10.94 9.40 22.54
CA ALA A 72 -11.93 10.17 21.77
C ALA A 72 -12.95 9.28 21.05
N HIS A 73 -12.65 7.99 20.90
CA HIS A 73 -13.48 6.99 20.22
C HIS A 73 -14.08 5.94 21.19
N GLY A 74 -14.04 6.23 22.49
CA GLY A 74 -14.69 5.45 23.54
C GLY A 74 -13.87 4.27 24.08
N TRP A 75 -12.55 4.23 23.85
CA TRP A 75 -11.68 3.25 24.51
C TRP A 75 -11.15 3.79 25.84
N PRO A 76 -10.98 2.93 26.86
CA PRO A 76 -10.65 3.36 28.23
C PRO A 76 -9.20 3.84 28.40
N ASP A 77 -8.35 3.60 27.40
CA ASP A 77 -6.92 3.93 27.43
C ASP A 77 -6.50 4.58 26.10
N GLN A 78 -5.26 5.10 26.04
CA GLN A 78 -4.73 5.80 24.87
C GLN A 78 -3.92 4.93 23.91
N ARG A 79 -4.03 3.59 24.00
CA ARG A 79 -3.30 2.65 23.14
C ARG A 79 -4.04 2.35 21.83
N TRP A 80 -3.44 2.72 20.69
CA TRP A 80 -3.89 2.18 19.41
C TRP A 80 -3.38 0.75 19.24
N THR A 81 -4.31 -0.20 19.16
CA THR A 81 -4.02 -1.56 18.69
C THR A 81 -4.54 -1.71 17.26
N LEU A 82 -3.96 -2.64 16.51
CA LEU A 82 -4.38 -2.90 15.14
C LEU A 82 -5.88 -3.21 15.04
N ALA A 83 -6.43 -3.98 16.00
CA ALA A 83 -7.85 -4.27 16.09
C ALA A 83 -8.71 -3.02 16.35
N ARG A 84 -8.26 -2.10 17.21
CA ARG A 84 -8.97 -0.83 17.47
C ARG A 84 -8.97 0.06 16.24
N VAL A 85 -7.86 0.13 15.51
CA VAL A 85 -7.79 0.84 14.24
C VAL A 85 -8.71 0.21 13.19
N THR A 86 -8.74 -1.12 13.08
CA THR A 86 -9.69 -1.82 12.18
C THR A 86 -11.14 -1.50 12.53
N THR A 87 -11.49 -1.51 13.82
CA THR A 87 -12.83 -1.13 14.29
C THR A 87 -13.15 0.33 13.99
N LEU A 88 -12.20 1.25 14.20
CA LEU A 88 -12.36 2.66 13.89
C LEU A 88 -12.64 2.87 12.39
N ILE A 89 -11.88 2.22 11.51
CA ILE A 89 -12.09 2.28 10.05
C ILE A 89 -13.49 1.79 9.68
N GLY A 90 -13.93 0.67 10.29
CA GLY A 90 -15.27 0.15 10.09
C GLY A 90 -16.37 1.12 10.54
N ARG A 91 -16.17 1.81 11.67
CA ARG A 91 -17.12 2.80 12.20
C ARG A 91 -17.18 4.07 11.36
N LEU A 92 -16.03 4.59 10.91
CA LEU A 92 -15.96 5.88 10.20
C LEU A 92 -16.37 5.78 8.72
N PHE A 93 -16.08 4.65 8.08
CA PHE A 93 -16.16 4.53 6.63
C PHE A 93 -17.03 3.36 6.16
N HIS A 94 -17.55 2.53 7.07
CA HIS A 94 -18.28 1.30 6.74
C HIS A 94 -17.48 0.33 5.85
N VAL A 95 -16.15 0.44 5.86
CA VAL A 95 -15.24 -0.42 5.13
C VAL A 95 -14.63 -1.44 6.08
N ARG A 96 -14.76 -2.72 5.74
CA ARG A 96 -14.14 -3.80 6.51
C ARG A 96 -12.73 -4.04 6.00
N TYR A 97 -11.77 -4.07 6.93
CA TYR A 97 -10.41 -4.54 6.69
C TYR A 97 -10.12 -5.77 7.55
N THR A 98 -9.25 -6.66 7.06
CA THR A 98 -8.60 -7.63 7.94
C THR A 98 -7.52 -6.92 8.76
N LEU A 99 -7.05 -7.53 9.85
CA LEU A 99 -5.94 -6.98 10.64
C LEU A 99 -4.70 -6.77 9.76
N ARG A 100 -4.33 -7.78 8.96
CA ARG A 100 -3.23 -7.68 7.98
C ARG A 100 -3.44 -6.54 6.99
N GLY A 101 -4.66 -6.39 6.44
CA GLY A 101 -4.99 -5.29 5.53
C GLY A 101 -4.89 -3.92 6.20
N THR A 102 -5.28 -3.83 7.47
CA THR A 102 -5.12 -2.61 8.29
C THR A 102 -3.64 -2.29 8.51
N SER A 103 -2.80 -3.30 8.73
CA SER A 103 -1.35 -3.10 8.92
C SER A 103 -0.70 -2.55 7.65
N TYR A 104 -1.04 -3.13 6.48
CA TYR A 104 -0.59 -2.60 5.18
C TYR A 104 -1.08 -1.18 4.92
N LEU A 105 -2.34 -0.90 5.26
CA LEU A 105 -2.92 0.43 5.12
C LEU A 105 -2.13 1.46 5.95
N LEU A 106 -1.87 1.16 7.23
CA LEU A 106 -1.10 2.04 8.12
C LEU A 106 0.33 2.26 7.61
N HIS A 107 1.00 1.20 7.15
CA HIS A 107 2.31 1.31 6.54
C HIS A 107 2.29 2.20 5.29
N ARG A 108 1.30 2.02 4.40
CA ARG A 108 1.12 2.84 3.20
C ARG A 108 0.87 4.31 3.53
N MET A 109 0.16 4.59 4.63
CA MET A 109 -0.09 5.94 5.11
C MET A 109 1.13 6.63 5.74
N GLY A 110 2.24 5.89 5.94
CA GLY A 110 3.40 6.35 6.70
C GLY A 110 3.12 6.46 8.21
N TYR A 111 2.09 5.77 8.70
CA TYR A 111 1.69 5.87 10.10
C TYR A 111 2.64 5.08 10.99
N SER A 112 3.45 5.80 11.78
CA SER A 112 4.16 5.26 12.93
C SER A 112 3.34 5.55 14.19
N PRO A 113 3.21 4.61 15.15
CA PRO A 113 2.58 4.91 16.43
C PRO A 113 3.31 6.07 17.10
N GLN A 114 2.68 7.25 17.12
CA GLN A 114 3.17 8.40 17.85
C GLN A 114 2.87 8.16 19.33
N VAL A 115 3.91 8.07 20.15
CA VAL A 115 3.76 7.98 21.60
C VAL A 115 3.05 9.25 22.07
N PRO A 116 1.88 9.15 22.73
CA PRO A 116 1.21 10.33 23.26
C PRO A 116 2.15 11.10 24.19
N ALA A 117 2.17 12.42 24.09
CA ALA A 117 3.00 13.31 24.92
C ALA A 117 2.73 13.18 26.45
N ARG A 118 1.73 12.40 26.86
CA ARG A 118 1.37 12.17 28.26
C ARG A 118 1.57 10.69 28.60
N ARG A 119 2.63 10.42 29.38
CA ARG A 119 3.04 9.10 29.88
C ARG A 119 1.89 8.32 30.52
N ALA A 120 1.77 7.04 30.16
CA ALA A 120 1.50 5.96 31.09
C ALA A 120 2.15 4.69 30.52
N THR A 121 3.33 4.42 31.05
CA THR A 121 4.20 3.23 30.89
C THR A 121 3.59 2.05 31.65
N GLU A 122 4.13 0.86 31.44
CA GLU A 122 3.86 -0.42 32.14
C GLU A 122 2.68 -1.17 31.49
N ARG A 123 2.89 -2.13 30.58
CA ARG A 123 3.48 -3.42 30.93
C ARG A 123 3.83 -4.34 29.73
N ASP A 124 3.94 -3.82 28.51
CA ASP A 124 3.92 -4.69 27.31
C ASP A 124 4.92 -4.31 26.20
N ASP A 125 5.84 -3.37 26.48
CA ASP A 125 6.84 -2.93 25.50
C ASP A 125 7.90 -4.00 25.21
N GLN A 126 8.12 -4.95 26.13
CA GLN A 126 9.08 -6.04 25.92
C GLN A 126 8.60 -7.07 24.87
N LYS A 127 7.29 -7.30 24.71
CA LYS A 127 6.78 -8.25 23.70
C LYS A 127 6.81 -7.68 22.28
N VAL A 128 6.66 -6.36 22.15
CA VAL A 128 6.71 -5.68 20.84
C VAL A 128 8.15 -5.40 20.41
N ALA A 129 9.06 -5.15 21.36
CA ALA A 129 10.49 -5.00 21.07
C ALA A 129 11.14 -6.33 20.62
N ALA A 130 10.78 -7.46 21.24
CA ALA A 130 11.29 -8.78 20.85
C ALA A 130 10.95 -9.12 19.39
N TRP A 131 9.74 -8.80 18.92
CA TRP A 131 9.34 -9.07 17.53
C TRP A 131 10.08 -8.21 16.49
N ARG A 132 10.48 -6.98 16.85
CA ARG A 132 11.24 -6.07 15.97
C ARG A 132 12.71 -6.46 15.81
N ALA A 133 13.33 -7.09 16.81
CA ALA A 133 14.71 -7.58 16.69
C ALA A 133 14.80 -8.88 15.88
N GLU A 134 13.83 -9.78 16.02
CA GLU A 134 13.91 -11.13 15.44
C GLU A 134 13.49 -11.18 13.95
N THR A 135 12.72 -10.21 13.47
CA THR A 135 12.21 -10.21 12.08
C THR A 135 13.12 -9.45 11.08
N TRP A 136 14.18 -8.77 11.55
CA TRP A 136 15.06 -7.95 10.70
C TRP A 136 16.44 -8.56 10.35
N ALA A 137 16.69 -9.84 10.65
CA ALA A 137 17.93 -10.52 10.27
C ALA A 137 17.82 -11.42 9.01
N LYS A 138 16.67 -11.49 8.32
CA LYS A 138 16.46 -12.48 7.24
C LYS A 138 15.89 -11.96 5.91
N VAL A 139 15.99 -10.66 5.63
CA VAL A 139 15.59 -10.09 4.31
C VAL A 139 16.74 -9.33 3.62
N ARG A 140 17.98 -9.55 4.06
CA ARG A 140 19.16 -9.29 3.22
C ARG A 140 20.07 -10.51 3.27
N GLY A 141 19.93 -11.35 2.25
CA GLY A 141 20.66 -12.59 1.99
C GLY A 141 20.03 -13.22 0.78
#